data_AF-V5I117-F1
#
_entry.id   AF-V5I117-F1
#
_cell.length_a   1.000
_cell.length_b   1.000
_cell.length_c   1.000
_cell.angle_alpha   90.00
_cell.angle_beta   90.00
_cell.angle_gamma   90.00
#
_symmetry.space_group_name_H-M   'P 1'
#
loop_
_entity.id
_entity.type
_entity.pdbx_description
1 polymer ?
#
loop_
_entity_poly.entity_id
_entity_poly.type
_entity_poly.pdbx_seq_one_letter_code
_entity_poly.pdbx_strand_id
1 'polypeptide(L)'
;ALLLLLLLLGVCKGHPDGADEESCKDMIPEHGCEGKSAEEGYAEGYRLVQAKDHYNASDVFPVLLLSVGSPFKGFLIKAFDENEEDLGSFRSSGPDAKKMTHCAGITHTDNDDKRHVLVNWVAPADRAGKVHFKVTVVKDFSNFYLGLTGTLPRLNLIDWEKEDEYSHPLENYIYTK
;
A
#
# COMPACT_ATOMS: atom_id res chain seq x y z
N ALA A 1 25.87 -42.97 5.47
CA ALA A 1 26.11 -41.52 5.50
C ALA A 1 25.14 -40.84 4.51
N LEU A 2 23.86 -40.71 4.87
CA LEU A 2 22.88 -39.96 4.08
C LEU A 2 21.61 -39.71 4.90
N LEU A 3 21.73 -39.09 6.07
CA LEU A 3 20.57 -38.59 6.80
C LEU A 3 21.00 -37.31 7.53
N LEU A 4 20.13 -36.30 7.48
CA LEU A 4 20.30 -34.93 7.97
C LEU A 4 21.01 -33.95 7.02
N LEU A 5 20.48 -33.81 5.80
CA LEU A 5 20.28 -32.47 5.26
C LEU A 5 18.81 -32.11 5.52
N LEU A 6 18.46 -31.89 6.79
CA LEU A 6 17.19 -31.22 7.12
C LEU A 6 17.30 -29.82 6.54
N LEU A 7 16.76 -29.69 5.33
CA LEU A 7 16.27 -28.48 4.72
C LEU A 7 15.71 -27.56 5.83
N LEU A 8 16.47 -26.51 6.16
CA LEU A 8 16.00 -25.32 6.85
C LEU A 8 15.04 -24.57 5.90
N LEU A 9 13.96 -25.23 5.49
CA LEU A 9 12.82 -24.56 4.89
C LEU A 9 12.15 -23.84 6.04
N GLY A 10 12.59 -22.60 6.28
CA GLY A 10 11.88 -21.69 7.15
C GLY A 10 10.41 -21.72 6.75
N VAL A 11 9.53 -22.06 7.71
CA VAL A 11 8.10 -22.00 7.47
C VAL A 11 7.76 -20.53 7.36
N CYS A 12 7.62 -20.06 6.13
CA CYS A 12 7.18 -18.73 5.82
C CYS A 12 5.78 -18.53 6.46
N LYS A 13 5.61 -17.53 7.33
CA LYS A 13 4.34 -17.25 8.00
C LYS A 13 3.68 -16.05 7.33
N GLY A 14 2.55 -16.25 6.68
CA GLY A 14 1.78 -15.16 6.09
C GLY A 14 1.05 -14.35 7.16
N HIS A 15 0.86 -13.06 6.90
CA HIS A 15 0.05 -12.17 7.73
C HIS A 15 -1.24 -11.82 6.97
N PRO A 16 -2.26 -12.71 7.02
CA PRO A 16 -3.48 -12.50 6.24
C PRO A 16 -4.24 -11.25 6.68
N ASP A 17 -4.03 -10.79 7.91
CA ASP A 17 -4.76 -9.67 8.50
C ASP A 17 -3.99 -8.34 8.46
N GLY A 18 -2.83 -8.25 7.82
CA GLY A 18 -2.05 -7.01 7.67
C GLY A 18 -0.60 -7.12 8.11
N ALA A 19 0.25 -6.18 7.70
CA ALA A 19 1.65 -6.09 8.10
C ALA A 19 1.83 -5.97 9.63
N ASP A 20 2.91 -6.54 10.15
CA ASP A 20 3.31 -6.42 11.55
C ASP A 20 4.25 -5.23 11.79
N GLU A 21 4.63 -5.02 13.05
CA GLU A 21 5.50 -3.89 13.44
C GLU A 21 6.91 -3.99 12.85
N GLU A 22 7.42 -5.19 12.62
CA GLU A 22 8.75 -5.41 12.05
C GLU A 22 8.77 -4.99 10.58
N SER A 23 7.77 -5.40 9.80
CA SER A 23 7.57 -4.92 8.43
C SER A 23 7.47 -3.40 8.34
N CYS A 24 7.14 -2.67 9.42
CA CYS A 24 7.10 -1.22 9.33
C CYS A 24 8.48 -0.55 9.30
N LYS A 25 9.54 -1.25 9.71
CA LYS A 25 10.90 -0.71 9.72
C LYS A 25 11.49 -0.62 8.31
N ASP A 26 11.27 -1.64 7.50
CA ASP A 26 11.90 -1.79 6.18
C ASP A 26 10.90 -1.99 5.02
N MET A 27 9.60 -2.09 5.32
CA MET A 27 8.52 -2.38 4.37
C MET A 27 8.60 -3.79 3.75
N ILE A 28 9.32 -4.72 4.37
CA ILE A 28 9.51 -6.08 3.87
C ILE A 28 8.57 -7.04 4.61
N PRO A 29 7.76 -7.85 3.89
CA PRO A 29 6.99 -8.92 4.49
C PRO A 29 7.90 -9.95 5.17
N GLU A 30 7.68 -10.20 6.46
CA GLU A 30 8.53 -11.04 7.30
C GLU A 30 8.22 -12.54 7.16
N HIS A 31 8.40 -13.07 5.95
CA HIS A 31 8.19 -14.49 5.67
C HIS A 31 9.27 -15.11 4.77
N GLY A 32 10.47 -14.49 4.71
CA GLY A 32 11.69 -15.13 4.17
C GLY A 32 11.72 -15.38 2.67
N CYS A 33 10.79 -14.80 1.90
CA CYS A 33 10.86 -14.78 0.44
C CYS A 33 11.64 -13.54 -0.02
N GLU A 34 12.25 -13.60 -1.20
CA GLU A 34 12.93 -12.45 -1.80
C GLU A 34 11.91 -11.51 -2.46
N GLY A 35 12.02 -10.21 -2.17
CA GLY A 35 11.15 -9.20 -2.75
C GLY A 35 11.52 -8.85 -4.18
N LYS A 36 10.51 -8.54 -4.98
CA LYS A 36 10.65 -8.05 -6.35
C LYS A 36 10.82 -6.54 -6.38
N SER A 37 11.41 -6.04 -7.45
CA SER A 37 11.71 -4.61 -7.58
C SER A 37 10.45 -3.75 -7.82
N ALA A 38 10.59 -2.44 -7.62
CA ALA A 38 9.52 -1.49 -7.95
C ALA A 38 9.20 -1.50 -9.46
N GLU A 39 10.20 -1.66 -10.32
CA GLU A 39 10.03 -1.77 -11.77
C GLU A 39 9.18 -2.97 -12.16
N GLU A 40 9.42 -4.14 -11.53
CA GLU A 40 8.57 -5.32 -11.70
C GLU A 40 7.13 -5.04 -11.22
N GLY A 41 6.97 -4.32 -10.11
CA GLY A 41 5.65 -3.95 -9.60
C GLY A 41 4.90 -3.01 -10.54
N TYR A 42 5.59 -2.05 -11.15
CA TYR A 42 5.00 -1.19 -12.17
C TYR A 42 4.63 -1.98 -13.43
N ALA A 43 5.45 -2.97 -13.82
CA ALA A 43 5.17 -3.84 -14.96
C ALA A 43 3.94 -4.74 -14.72
N GLU A 44 3.70 -5.18 -13.48
CA GLU A 44 2.47 -5.88 -13.08
C GLU A 44 1.21 -5.01 -13.07
N GLY A 45 1.38 -3.69 -13.14
CA GLY A 45 0.28 -2.74 -13.23
C GLY A 45 -0.11 -2.08 -11.91
N TYR A 46 0.69 -2.23 -10.84
CA TYR A 46 0.43 -1.54 -9.57
C TYR A 46 0.82 -0.07 -9.64
N ARG A 47 -0.02 0.83 -9.11
CA ARG A 47 0.23 2.27 -9.07
C ARG A 47 -0.17 2.82 -7.71
N LEU A 48 0.70 3.63 -7.13
CA LEU A 48 0.40 4.46 -5.98
C LEU A 48 0.24 5.91 -6.46
N VAL A 49 -0.88 6.53 -6.12
CA VAL A 49 -1.20 7.88 -6.55
C VAL A 49 -1.57 8.72 -5.34
N GLN A 50 -0.89 9.85 -5.16
CA GLN A 50 -1.15 10.80 -4.08
C GLN A 50 -1.78 12.06 -4.66
N ALA A 51 -2.77 12.63 -3.99
CA ALA A 51 -3.45 13.84 -4.50
C ALA A 51 -2.51 15.06 -4.58
N LYS A 52 -1.57 15.18 -3.64
CA LYS A 52 -0.57 16.26 -3.58
C LYS A 52 0.72 15.76 -2.91
N ASP A 53 1.79 16.53 -3.05
CA ASP A 53 3.13 16.27 -2.50
C ASP A 53 3.58 17.34 -1.50
N HIS A 54 2.83 18.43 -1.38
CA HIS A 54 3.00 19.46 -0.35
C HIS A 54 1.77 19.49 0.56
N TYR A 55 1.99 19.68 1.84
CA TYR A 55 0.92 19.76 2.85
C TYR A 55 1.09 21.00 3.72
N ASN A 56 -0.05 21.54 4.15
CA ASN A 56 -0.16 22.44 5.28
C ASN A 56 -0.52 21.67 6.55
N ALA A 57 -0.38 22.35 7.69
CA ALA A 57 -0.75 21.81 8.98
C ALA A 57 -2.20 21.27 8.98
N SER A 58 -2.38 20.05 9.49
CA SER A 58 -3.67 19.36 9.59
C SER A 58 -4.37 19.03 8.27
N ASP A 59 -3.70 19.18 7.12
CA ASP A 59 -4.25 18.73 5.84
C ASP A 59 -4.61 17.24 5.87
N VAL A 60 -5.73 16.90 5.23
CA VAL A 60 -6.11 15.52 4.94
C VAL A 60 -6.27 15.38 3.43
N PHE A 61 -5.67 14.36 2.84
CA PHE A 61 -5.86 14.11 1.41
C PHE A 61 -5.76 12.62 1.05
N PRO A 62 -6.41 12.22 -0.06
CA PRO A 62 -6.46 10.83 -0.45
C PRO A 62 -5.15 10.34 -1.08
N VAL A 63 -4.86 9.07 -0.82
CA VAL A 63 -3.82 8.26 -1.45
C VAL A 63 -4.50 6.99 -1.97
N LEU A 64 -4.33 6.72 -3.27
CA LEU A 64 -4.93 5.59 -3.97
C LEU A 64 -3.85 4.60 -4.36
N LEU A 65 -3.96 3.37 -3.85
CA LEU A 65 -3.30 2.22 -4.45
C LEU A 65 -4.26 1.58 -5.44
N LEU A 66 -3.85 1.37 -6.68
CA LEU A 66 -4.65 0.66 -7.68
C LEU A 66 -3.82 -0.34 -8.48
N SER A 67 -4.50 -1.31 -9.08
CA SER A 67 -3.95 -2.22 -10.08
C SER A 67 -4.71 -2.11 -11.40
N VAL A 68 -3.96 -1.91 -12.48
CA VAL A 68 -4.46 -2.05 -13.86
C VAL A 68 -4.16 -3.43 -14.47
N GLY A 69 -3.55 -4.32 -13.68
CA GLY A 69 -3.21 -5.69 -14.07
C GLY A 69 -3.82 -6.71 -13.11
N SER A 70 -2.96 -7.52 -12.50
CA SER A 70 -3.35 -8.55 -11.53
C SER A 70 -3.87 -7.90 -10.23
N PRO A 71 -4.91 -8.46 -9.57
CA PRO A 71 -5.27 -8.00 -8.24
C PRO A 71 -4.12 -8.24 -7.24
N PHE A 72 -4.13 -7.49 -6.14
CA PHE A 72 -3.21 -7.68 -5.01
C PHE A 72 -3.99 -8.13 -3.78
N LYS A 73 -3.35 -8.89 -2.91
CA LYS A 73 -3.93 -9.43 -1.66
C LYS A 73 -3.56 -8.62 -0.43
N GLY A 74 -2.37 -8.02 -0.44
CA GLY A 74 -1.87 -7.25 0.68
C GLY A 74 -1.09 -6.03 0.25
N PHE A 75 -0.95 -5.09 1.18
CA PHE A 75 -0.17 -3.89 0.97
C PHE A 75 0.35 -3.33 2.29
N LEU A 76 1.42 -2.55 2.21
CA LEU A 76 1.86 -1.64 3.26
C LEU A 76 2.22 -0.31 2.61
N ILE A 77 1.40 0.71 2.82
CA ILE A 77 1.68 2.08 2.37
C ILE A 77 2.30 2.82 3.56
N LYS A 78 3.42 3.49 3.33
CA LYS A 78 4.07 4.39 4.30
C LYS A 78 4.25 5.79 3.75
N ALA A 79 4.25 6.77 4.64
CA ALA A 79 4.44 8.18 4.33
C ALA A 79 5.76 8.70 4.94
N PHE A 80 6.50 9.46 4.14
CA PHE A 80 7.84 9.94 4.48
C PHE A 80 8.00 11.43 4.18
N ASP A 81 8.83 12.11 4.97
CA ASP A 81 9.31 13.45 4.67
C ASP A 81 10.50 13.45 3.69
N GLU A 82 11.13 14.60 3.43
CA GLU A 82 12.28 14.68 2.49
C GLU A 82 13.55 13.96 2.98
N ASN A 83 13.62 13.61 4.27
CA ASN A 83 14.75 12.91 4.88
C ASN A 83 14.50 11.40 5.04
N GLU A 84 13.42 10.87 4.46
CA GLU A 84 12.98 9.48 4.62
C GLU A 84 12.56 9.14 6.06
N GLU A 85 12.14 10.13 6.84
CA GLU A 85 11.57 9.92 8.18
C GLU A 85 10.05 9.75 8.11
N ASP A 86 9.51 8.85 8.95
CA ASP A 86 8.08 8.60 9.07
C ASP A 86 7.29 9.89 9.33
N LEU A 87 6.26 10.15 8.52
CA LEU A 87 5.55 11.42 8.54
C LEU A 87 4.02 11.27 8.55
N GLY A 88 3.39 11.89 9.56
CA GLY A 88 1.94 11.98 9.66
C GLY A 88 1.28 10.67 10.09
N SER A 89 0.02 10.49 9.73
CA SER A 89 -0.75 9.28 10.06
C SER A 89 -1.78 8.96 8.98
N PHE A 90 -2.41 7.79 9.08
CA PHE A 90 -3.46 7.39 8.15
C PHE A 90 -4.81 7.19 8.83
N ARG A 91 -5.85 7.39 8.04
CA ARG A 91 -7.23 6.98 8.32
C ARG A 91 -7.70 6.08 7.18
N SER A 92 -8.31 4.96 7.52
CA SER A 92 -8.96 4.12 6.51
C SER A 92 -10.22 4.79 6.00
N SER A 93 -10.48 4.68 4.69
CA SER A 93 -11.74 5.09 4.06
C SER A 93 -12.75 3.92 3.95
N GLY A 94 -12.34 2.68 4.30
CA GLY A 94 -13.17 1.47 4.14
C GLY A 94 -12.73 0.31 5.03
N PRO A 95 -13.32 -0.88 4.86
CA PRO A 95 -12.99 -2.05 5.68
C PRO A 95 -11.61 -2.64 5.33
N ASP A 96 -11.13 -2.44 4.10
CA ASP A 96 -9.98 -3.16 3.53
C ASP A 96 -8.61 -2.71 4.07
N ALA A 97 -8.58 -1.68 4.92
CA ALA A 97 -7.36 -1.06 5.40
C ALA A 97 -7.42 -0.71 6.89
N LYS A 98 -6.31 -0.93 7.60
CA LYS A 98 -6.12 -0.55 9.00
C LYS A 98 -4.81 0.21 9.18
N LYS A 99 -4.84 1.29 9.96
CA LYS A 99 -3.63 2.04 10.31
C LYS A 99 -2.70 1.20 11.17
N MET A 100 -1.40 1.44 11.05
CA MET A 100 -0.40 0.89 11.95
C MET A 100 -0.22 1.79 13.18
N THR A 101 0.20 1.21 14.30
CA THR A 101 0.32 1.91 15.59
C THR A 101 1.70 2.55 15.81
N HIS A 102 2.76 1.96 15.26
CA HIS A 102 4.15 2.32 15.58
C HIS A 102 4.90 3.03 14.47
N CYS A 103 4.20 3.44 13.42
CA CYS A 103 4.79 4.08 12.25
C CYS A 103 3.74 4.83 11.44
N ALA A 104 4.21 5.67 10.50
CA ALA A 104 3.36 6.36 9.55
C ALA A 104 2.91 5.42 8.41
N GLY A 105 2.21 4.34 8.76
CA GLY A 105 1.82 3.25 7.86
C GLY A 105 0.36 2.84 7.91
N ILE A 106 -0.13 2.23 6.82
CA ILE A 106 -1.46 1.62 6.67
C ILE A 106 -1.35 0.34 5.85
N THR A 107 -2.06 -0.70 6.27
CA THR A 107 -1.97 -2.06 5.68
C THR A 107 -3.35 -2.68 5.51
N HIS A 108 -3.43 -3.82 4.80
CA HIS A 108 -4.67 -4.56 4.58
C HIS A 108 -5.23 -5.16 5.88
N THR A 109 -6.51 -5.49 5.88
CA THR A 109 -7.22 -6.18 6.98
C THR A 109 -7.47 -7.67 6.73
N ASP A 110 -7.39 -8.08 5.48
CA ASP A 110 -7.64 -9.44 4.98
C ASP A 110 -6.86 -9.68 3.68
N ASN A 111 -6.80 -10.93 3.25
CA ASN A 111 -6.08 -11.38 2.05
C ASN A 111 -6.97 -11.59 0.82
N ASP A 112 -8.17 -10.98 0.81
CA ASP A 112 -9.06 -10.99 -0.34
C ASP A 112 -8.45 -10.17 -1.48
N ASP A 113 -8.82 -10.53 -2.71
CA ASP A 113 -8.30 -9.87 -3.91
C ASP A 113 -8.83 -8.44 -4.01
N LYS A 114 -7.90 -7.48 -4.11
CA LYS A 114 -8.17 -6.04 -4.21
C LYS A 114 -7.67 -5.52 -5.54
N ARG A 115 -8.47 -4.64 -6.16
CA ARG A 115 -8.05 -3.87 -7.34
C ARG A 115 -7.67 -2.44 -7.01
N HIS A 116 -8.21 -1.90 -5.93
CA HIS A 116 -7.87 -0.58 -5.44
C HIS A 116 -8.09 -0.52 -3.93
N VAL A 117 -7.40 0.42 -3.28
CA VAL A 117 -7.64 0.83 -1.90
C VAL A 117 -7.44 2.34 -1.84
N LEU A 118 -8.46 3.05 -1.36
CA LEU A 118 -8.41 4.48 -1.10
C LEU A 118 -8.20 4.68 0.41
N VAL A 119 -7.16 5.42 0.79
CA VAL A 119 -6.88 5.79 2.17
C VAL A 119 -6.68 7.30 2.29
N ASN A 120 -6.89 7.83 3.49
CA ASN A 120 -6.65 9.24 3.77
C ASN A 120 -5.38 9.40 4.58
N TRP A 121 -4.42 10.17 4.07
CA TRP A 121 -3.27 10.60 4.84
C TRP A 121 -3.58 11.90 5.58
N VAL A 122 -3.13 11.99 6.82
CA VAL A 122 -3.34 13.11 7.74
C VAL A 122 -1.99 13.72 8.09
N ALA A 123 -1.83 14.99 7.73
CA ALA A 123 -0.63 15.76 8.01
C ALA A 123 -0.43 16.03 9.51
N PRO A 124 0.83 16.26 9.96
CA PRO A 124 1.10 16.87 11.26
C PRO A 124 0.30 18.16 11.48
N ALA A 125 -0.11 18.43 12.72
CA ALA A 125 -0.97 19.56 13.04
C ALA A 125 -0.22 20.90 13.22
N ASP A 126 1.11 20.86 13.25
CA ASP A 126 1.98 21.96 13.70
C ASP A 126 2.96 22.47 12.63
N ARG A 127 3.03 21.81 11.47
CA ARG A 127 3.97 22.16 10.40
C ARG A 127 3.40 21.92 9.00
N ALA A 128 4.05 22.56 8.03
CA ALA A 128 3.86 22.35 6.60
C ALA A 128 5.15 21.77 6.00
N GLY A 129 5.07 21.13 4.85
CA GLY A 129 6.24 20.57 4.19
C GLY A 129 5.90 19.72 2.98
N LYS A 130 6.86 18.87 2.57
CA LYS A 130 6.64 17.86 1.54
C LYS A 130 6.44 16.49 2.15
N VAL A 131 5.65 15.68 1.44
CA VAL A 131 5.42 14.28 1.77
C VAL A 131 5.49 13.45 0.50
N HIS A 132 6.09 12.28 0.60
CA HIS A 132 6.04 11.27 -0.43
C HIS A 132 5.66 9.92 0.16
N PHE A 133 5.12 9.05 -0.67
CA PHE A 133 4.58 7.77 -0.22
C PHE A 133 5.31 6.63 -0.92
N LYS A 134 5.52 5.53 -0.19
CA LYS A 134 5.96 4.27 -0.78
C LYS A 134 4.97 3.17 -0.44
N VAL A 135 4.92 2.14 -1.27
CA VAL A 135 4.10 0.96 -1.03
C VAL A 135 4.87 -0.32 -1.32
N THR A 136 4.70 -1.28 -0.43
CA THR A 136 4.94 -2.69 -0.73
C THR A 136 3.61 -3.34 -1.10
N VAL A 137 3.58 -4.07 -2.22
CA VAL A 137 2.38 -4.74 -2.73
C VAL A 137 2.59 -6.24 -2.73
N VAL A 138 1.65 -7.00 -2.17
CA VAL A 138 1.67 -8.47 -2.14
C VAL A 138 0.62 -9.00 -3.11
N LYS A 139 1.07 -9.67 -4.19
CA LYS A 139 0.18 -10.35 -5.14
C LYS A 139 -0.26 -11.70 -4.58
N ASP A 140 0.71 -12.46 -4.10
CA ASP A 140 0.53 -13.74 -3.44
C ASP A 140 1.70 -13.98 -2.47
N PHE A 141 1.67 -15.13 -1.81
CA PHE A 141 2.61 -15.49 -0.77
C PHE A 141 4.10 -15.34 -1.13
N SER A 142 4.48 -15.58 -2.38
CA SER A 142 5.89 -15.52 -2.80
C SER A 142 6.18 -14.36 -3.75
N ASN A 143 5.15 -13.61 -4.15
CA ASN A 143 5.26 -12.50 -5.09
C ASN A 143 4.85 -11.20 -4.41
N PHE A 144 5.83 -10.44 -3.96
CA PHE A 144 5.65 -9.10 -3.42
C PHE A 144 6.67 -8.13 -4.00
N TYR A 145 6.28 -6.87 -4.13
CA TYR A 145 6.99 -5.84 -4.88
C TYR A 145 7.25 -4.67 -3.94
N LEU A 146 8.52 -4.32 -3.78
CA LEU A 146 8.98 -3.38 -2.76
C LEU A 146 9.15 -1.97 -3.32
N GLY A 147 8.83 -0.97 -2.51
CA GLY A 147 9.29 0.41 -2.73
C GLY A 147 8.68 1.13 -3.93
N LEU A 148 7.48 0.76 -4.38
CA LEU A 148 6.78 1.53 -5.40
C LEU A 148 6.47 2.92 -4.83
N THR A 149 6.84 3.97 -5.56
CA THR A 149 6.73 5.35 -5.10
C THR A 149 5.45 6.00 -5.63
N GLY A 150 4.83 6.81 -4.79
CA GLY A 150 3.64 7.61 -5.11
C GLY A 150 3.93 8.59 -6.23
N THR A 151 2.96 8.74 -7.14
CA THR A 151 3.00 9.76 -8.20
C THR A 151 1.83 10.73 -8.03
N LEU A 152 1.98 11.95 -8.51
CA LEU A 152 0.85 12.87 -8.62
C LEU A 152 -0.12 12.39 -9.71
N PRO A 153 -1.41 12.75 -9.64
CA PRO A 153 -2.39 12.32 -10.62
C PRO A 153 -1.97 12.86 -11.99
N ARG A 154 -1.97 12.00 -13.01
CA ARG A 154 -1.94 12.51 -14.38
C ARG A 154 -3.31 13.14 -14.63
N LEU A 155 -3.31 14.41 -15.05
CA LEU A 155 -4.52 15.15 -15.44
C LEU A 155 -5.45 14.20 -16.24
N ASN A 156 -6.68 14.00 -15.75
CA ASN A 156 -7.75 13.15 -16.30
C ASN A 156 -7.89 11.69 -15.77
N LEU A 157 -7.09 11.20 -14.83
CA LEU A 157 -7.22 9.81 -14.35
C LEU A 157 -7.97 9.62 -13.02
N ILE A 158 -8.03 10.64 -12.16
CA ILE A 158 -8.63 10.50 -10.84
C ILE A 158 -9.46 11.74 -10.56
N ASP A 159 -10.77 11.55 -10.55
CA ASP A 159 -11.74 12.54 -10.09
C ASP A 159 -12.07 12.23 -8.63
N TRP A 160 -11.25 12.77 -7.72
CA TRP A 160 -11.36 12.55 -6.28
C TRP A 160 -12.73 12.95 -5.71
N GLU A 161 -13.48 13.81 -6.40
CA GLU A 161 -14.82 14.24 -5.99
C GLU A 161 -15.92 13.20 -6.29
N LYS A 162 -15.67 12.21 -7.17
CA LYS A 162 -16.68 11.21 -7.57
C LYS A 162 -16.62 9.89 -6.80
N GLU A 163 -15.55 9.62 -6.06
CA GLU A 163 -15.38 8.35 -5.34
C GLU A 163 -16.12 8.30 -4.00
N ASP A 164 -16.44 9.44 -3.39
CA ASP A 164 -17.35 9.50 -2.23
C ASP A 164 -18.79 9.07 -2.58
N GLU A 165 -19.18 9.15 -3.87
CA GLU A 165 -20.47 8.70 -4.39
C GLU A 165 -20.50 7.19 -4.74
N TYR A 166 -19.33 6.53 -4.80
CA TYR A 166 -19.16 5.13 -5.25
C TYR A 166 -18.80 4.15 -4.12
N SER A 167 -19.23 4.43 -2.88
CA SER A 167 -19.23 3.46 -1.77
C SER A 167 -20.25 2.29 -1.95
N HIS A 168 -20.61 1.98 -3.19
CA HIS A 168 -21.41 0.83 -3.61
C HIS A 168 -20.58 -0.05 -4.56
N PRO A 169 -20.66 -1.39 -4.46
CA PRO A 169 -19.74 -2.30 -5.12
C PRO A 169 -19.68 -2.06 -6.63
N LEU A 170 -18.46 -2.00 -7.18
CA LEU A 170 -18.17 -1.84 -8.62
C LEU A 170 -18.55 -3.08 -9.47
N GLU A 171 -19.62 -3.80 -9.12
CA GLU A 171 -20.11 -4.96 -9.89
C GLU A 171 -20.75 -4.58 -11.24
N ASN A 172 -21.05 -3.30 -11.49
CA ASN A 172 -21.87 -2.90 -12.64
C ASN A 172 -21.13 -2.38 -13.88
N TYR A 173 -19.79 -2.40 -13.92
CA TYR A 173 -19.03 -1.97 -15.11
C TYR A 173 -18.51 -3.10 -16.01
N ILE A 174 -18.84 -4.36 -15.71
CA ILE A 174 -18.56 -5.50 -16.58
C ILE A 174 -19.88 -5.98 -17.18
N TYR A 175 -20.42 -5.29 -18.19
CA TYR A 175 -21.27 -5.83 -19.28
C TYR A 175 -21.79 -4.66 -20.14
N THR A 176 -20.90 -3.93 -20.83
CA THR A 176 -21.28 -3.22 -22.06
C THR A 176 -20.11 -3.24 -23.05
N LYS A 177 -19.94 -4.37 -23.73
CA LYS A 177 -19.88 -4.47 -25.19
C LYS A 177 -20.05 -5.92 -25.61
#